data_AF-A0A1D2X1B5-F1
#
_entry.id   AF-A0A1D2X1B5-F1
#
_cell.length_a   1.000
_cell.length_b   1.000
_cell.length_c   1.000
_cell.angle_alpha   90.00
_cell.angle_beta   90.00
_cell.angle_gamma   90.00
#
_symmetry.space_group_name_H-M   'P 1'
#
loop_
_entity.id
_entity.type
_entity.pdbx_description
1 polymer ?
#
loop_
_entity_poly.entity_id
_entity_poly.type
_entity_poly.pdbx_seq_one_letter_code
_entity_poly.pdbx_strand_id
1 'polypeptide(L)'
;MIITDDEVLLDLTIDDNIYLNLKLSDVEELLLSYKLSAKLLKPKESFSLNNIYMSFSDDSDKNKFFCRIYKTLEGTDRWILFMMDNIEGYALYMDPTTNKMVLSWYNSLLNEPLNEESERDMITCYVPKKSKVKTIIY
;
A
#
# COMPACT_ATOMS: atom_id res chain seq x y z
N MET A 1 -7.82 -8.31 5.48
CA MET A 1 -8.47 -6.99 5.41
C MET A 1 -8.12 -6.37 4.08
N ILE A 2 -9.12 -6.18 3.22
CA ILE A 2 -8.98 -5.51 1.93
C ILE A 2 -9.62 -4.15 2.04
N ILE A 3 -8.89 -3.09 1.66
CA ILE A 3 -9.33 -1.70 1.66
C ILE A 3 -9.47 -1.23 0.22
N THR A 4 -10.61 -0.68 -0.17
CA THR A 4 -10.84 -0.15 -1.51
C THR A 4 -10.48 1.33 -1.62
N ASP A 5 -10.36 1.80 -2.86
CA ASP A 5 -9.97 3.18 -3.24
C ASP A 5 -10.71 4.31 -2.50
N ASP A 6 -11.95 4.05 -2.08
CA ASP A 6 -12.86 4.99 -1.44
C ASP A 6 -13.00 4.82 0.08
N GLU A 7 -12.23 3.91 0.70
CA GLU A 7 -12.32 3.61 2.13
C GLU A 7 -11.27 4.32 2.99
N VAL A 8 -10.18 4.79 2.41
CA VAL A 8 -9.08 5.47 3.11
C VAL A 8 -8.49 6.57 2.24
N LEU A 9 -7.80 7.49 2.89
CA LEU A 9 -6.96 8.49 2.24
C LEU A 9 -5.53 8.34 2.74
N LEU A 10 -4.58 8.53 1.84
CA LEU A 10 -3.16 8.41 2.11
C LEU A 10 -2.45 9.75 1.89
N ASP A 11 -1.48 10.03 2.73
CA ASP A 11 -0.51 11.10 2.52
C ASP A 11 0.79 10.47 2.02
N LEU A 12 1.36 11.03 0.95
CA LEU A 12 2.57 10.53 0.31
C LEU A 12 3.63 11.62 0.30
N THR A 13 4.86 11.29 0.71
CA THR A 13 6.03 12.16 0.56
C THR A 13 6.93 11.57 -0.52
N ILE A 14 7.32 12.36 -1.51
CA ILE A 14 8.26 11.99 -2.59
C ILE A 14 9.31 13.09 -2.71
N ASP A 15 10.57 12.77 -2.40
CA ASP A 15 11.70 13.72 -2.48
C ASP A 15 11.38 15.07 -1.81
N ASP A 16 10.93 14.99 -0.55
CA ASP A 16 10.50 16.11 0.29
C ASP A 16 9.22 16.85 -0.15
N ASN A 17 8.60 16.49 -1.27
CA ASN A 17 7.30 16.99 -1.67
C ASN A 17 6.18 16.19 -1.00
N ILE A 18 5.24 16.89 -0.37
CA ILE A 18 4.13 16.28 0.38
C ILE A 18 2.84 16.39 -0.43
N TYR A 19 2.22 15.24 -0.67
CA TYR A 19 0.91 15.08 -1.30
C TYR A 19 -0.05 14.55 -0.25
N LEU A 20 -1.20 15.19 -0.07
CA LEU A 20 -2.12 14.91 1.03
C LEU A 20 -3.47 14.40 0.51
N ASN A 21 -4.13 13.58 1.31
CA ASN A 21 -5.50 13.10 1.09
C ASN A 21 -5.70 12.43 -0.28
N LEU A 22 -4.75 11.58 -0.68
CA LEU A 22 -4.77 10.85 -1.94
C LEU A 22 -5.61 9.59 -1.83
N LYS A 23 -6.33 9.26 -2.91
CA LYS A 23 -6.91 7.93 -3.07
C LYS A 23 -5.85 6.91 -3.44
N LEU A 24 -6.19 5.62 -3.37
CA LEU A 24 -5.27 4.54 -3.72
C LEU A 24 -4.84 4.62 -5.21
N SER A 25 -5.75 5.03 -6.08
CA SER A 25 -5.52 5.27 -7.51
C SER A 25 -4.57 6.43 -7.76
N ASP A 26 -4.75 7.56 -7.07
CA ASP A 26 -3.84 8.71 -7.17
C ASP A 26 -2.41 8.33 -6.73
N VAL A 27 -2.29 7.53 -5.65
CA VAL A 27 -1.01 7.01 -5.17
C VAL A 27 -0.36 6.07 -6.19
N GLU A 28 -1.15 5.20 -6.83
CA GLU A 28 -0.65 4.32 -7.89
C GLU A 28 -0.09 5.12 -9.06
N GLU A 29 -0.82 6.14 -9.52
CA GLU A 29 -0.42 7.00 -10.65
C GLU A 29 0.90 7.72 -10.35
N LEU A 30 1.04 8.30 -9.16
CA LEU A 30 2.27 8.98 -8.73
C LEU A 30 3.48 8.02 -8.67
N LEU A 31 3.24 6.76 -8.31
CA LEU A 31 4.30 5.75 -8.14
C LEU A 31 4.50 4.85 -9.36
N LEU A 32 3.69 5.00 -10.41
CA LEU A 32 3.68 4.13 -11.59
C LEU A 32 5.04 4.09 -12.29
N SER A 33 5.70 5.24 -12.43
CA SER A 33 7.02 5.32 -13.07
C SER A 33 8.09 4.50 -12.33
N TYR A 34 8.07 4.52 -11.00
CA TYR A 34 8.96 3.74 -10.14
C TYR A 34 8.64 2.24 -10.22
N LYS A 35 7.36 1.88 -10.23
CA LYS A 35 6.89 0.51 -10.41
C LYS A 35 7.33 -0.08 -11.75
N LEU A 36 7.25 0.71 -12.83
CA LEU A 36 7.64 0.30 -14.19
C LEU A 36 9.15 0.26 -14.41
N SER A 37 9.94 1.06 -13.67
CA SER A 37 11.40 1.05 -13.78
C SER A 37 12.05 -0.17 -13.12
N ALA A 38 11.36 -0.82 -12.18
CA ALA A 38 11.79 -2.05 -11.50
C ALA A 38 11.69 -3.33 -12.37
N LYS A 39 12.13 -3.24 -13.64
CA LYS A 39 11.99 -4.32 -14.63
C LYS A 39 12.80 -5.57 -14.29
N LEU A 40 13.95 -5.39 -13.66
CA LEU A 40 14.95 -6.44 -13.42
C LEU A 40 14.73 -7.25 -12.14
N LEU A 41 13.73 -6.92 -11.32
CA LEU A 41 13.41 -7.70 -10.11
C LEU A 41 13.11 -9.15 -10.49
N LYS A 42 13.64 -10.11 -9.73
CA LYS A 42 13.23 -11.51 -9.82
C LYS A 42 11.95 -11.74 -9.00
N PRO A 43 11.19 -12.82 -9.27
CA PRO A 43 10.02 -13.15 -8.47
C PRO A 43 10.34 -13.21 -6.98
N LYS A 44 9.45 -12.67 -6.15
CA LYS A 44 9.60 -12.52 -4.69
C LYS A 44 10.71 -11.57 -4.24
N GLU A 45 11.33 -10.82 -5.13
CA GLU A 45 12.25 -9.75 -4.74
C GLU A 45 11.53 -8.42 -4.60
N SER A 46 12.07 -7.58 -3.71
CA SER A 46 11.65 -6.19 -3.58
C SER A 46 12.83 -5.24 -3.69
N PHE A 47 12.54 -4.03 -4.13
CA PHE A 47 13.48 -2.92 -4.17
C PHE A 47 12.87 -1.75 -3.39
N SER A 48 13.67 -1.16 -2.49
CA SER A 48 13.22 -0.02 -1.69
C SER A 48 13.35 1.28 -2.46
N LEU A 49 12.30 2.10 -2.42
CA LEU A 49 12.32 3.45 -2.96
C LEU A 49 12.77 4.40 -1.86
N ASN A 50 13.95 4.99 -2.04
CA ASN A 50 14.47 5.97 -1.10
C ASN A 50 13.65 7.26 -1.17
N ASN A 51 13.53 7.96 -0.04
CA ASN A 51 12.81 9.24 0.08
C ASN A 51 11.32 9.20 -0.30
N ILE A 52 10.73 8.00 -0.34
CA ILE A 52 9.30 7.82 -0.58
C ILE A 52 8.67 7.17 0.64
N TYR A 53 7.75 7.89 1.28
CA TYR A 53 7.06 7.46 2.49
C TYR A 53 5.57 7.71 2.37
N MET A 54 4.78 6.82 2.95
CA MET A 54 3.33 6.95 3.07
C MET A 54 2.93 7.02 4.54
N SER A 55 1.87 7.77 4.84
CA SER A 55 1.12 7.66 6.10
C SER A 55 -0.37 7.69 5.79
N PHE A 56 -1.20 7.06 6.63
CA PHE A 56 -2.64 7.22 6.51
C PHE A 56 -3.05 8.64 6.94
N SER A 57 -3.89 9.32 6.16
CA SER A 57 -4.24 10.73 6.41
C SER A 57 -5.01 10.93 7.73
N ASP A 58 -5.71 9.90 8.21
CA ASP A 58 -6.44 9.89 9.48
C ASP A 58 -5.63 9.35 10.67
N ASP A 59 -4.37 8.99 10.45
CA ASP A 59 -3.46 8.54 11.49
C ASP A 59 -2.86 9.73 12.27
N SER A 60 -3.31 9.91 13.51
CA SER A 60 -2.82 10.95 14.41
C SER A 60 -1.34 10.80 14.76
N ASP A 61 -0.85 9.56 14.80
CA ASP A 61 0.54 9.26 15.15
C ASP A 61 1.47 9.37 13.92
N LYS A 62 0.87 9.52 12.74
CA LYS A 62 1.56 9.64 11.45
C LYS A 62 2.61 8.55 11.26
N ASN A 63 2.21 7.29 11.48
CA ASN A 63 3.05 6.13 11.24
C ASN A 63 3.57 6.19 9.80
N LYS A 64 4.89 6.09 9.67
CA LYS A 64 5.58 6.21 8.40
C LYS A 64 5.85 4.85 7.80
N PHE A 65 5.33 4.62 6.61
CA PHE A 65 5.54 3.41 5.85
C PHE A 65 6.48 3.67 4.69
N PHE A 66 7.57 2.90 4.62
CA PHE A 66 8.59 2.99 3.60
C PHE A 66 8.14 2.29 2.32
N CYS A 67 8.27 2.98 1.19
CA CYS A 67 7.80 2.44 -0.08
C CYS A 67 8.81 1.44 -0.67
N ARG A 68 8.30 0.30 -1.16
CA ARG A 68 9.05 -0.72 -1.89
C ARG A 68 8.25 -1.17 -3.10
N ILE A 69 8.93 -1.56 -4.17
CA ILE A 69 8.31 -2.27 -5.29
C ILE A 69 8.62 -3.75 -5.11
N TYR A 70 7.58 -4.58 -5.06
CA TYR A 70 7.68 -6.03 -4.92
C TYR A 70 7.21 -6.72 -6.20
N LYS A 71 7.99 -7.68 -6.69
CA LYS A 71 7.59 -8.53 -7.82
C LYS A 71 6.96 -9.82 -7.30
N THR A 72 5.74 -10.09 -7.74
CA THR A 72 5.00 -11.30 -7.36
C THR A 72 5.62 -12.58 -7.96
N LEU A 73 5.13 -13.72 -7.50
CA LEU A 73 5.60 -15.07 -7.88
C LEU A 73 5.52 -15.33 -9.40
N GLU A 74 4.45 -14.88 -10.04
CA GLU A 74 4.15 -15.17 -11.44
C GLU A 74 3.85 -13.89 -12.23
N GLY A 75 4.29 -13.85 -13.49
CA GLY A 75 3.96 -12.79 -14.42
C GLY A 75 4.79 -11.50 -14.32
N THR A 76 4.23 -10.42 -14.86
CA THR A 76 4.83 -9.08 -14.89
C THR A 76 4.33 -8.19 -13.76
N ASP A 77 3.46 -8.71 -12.90
CA ASP A 77 2.78 -7.93 -11.88
C ASP A 77 3.75 -7.52 -10.79
N ARG A 78 3.52 -6.29 -10.31
CA ARG A 78 4.29 -5.66 -9.26
C ARG A 78 3.33 -4.99 -8.31
N TRP A 79 3.59 -5.13 -7.03
CA TRP A 79 2.86 -4.43 -6.00
C TRP A 79 3.71 -3.28 -5.48
N ILE A 80 3.04 -2.24 -5.01
CA ILE A 80 3.68 -1.20 -4.20
C ILE A 80 3.47 -1.63 -2.75
N LEU A 81 4.54 -1.90 -2.03
CA LEU A 81 4.50 -2.20 -0.60
C LEU A 81 4.84 -0.93 0.19
N PHE A 82 3.98 -0.60 1.14
CA PHE A 82 4.22 0.41 2.15
C PHE A 82 4.55 -0.30 3.46
N MET A 83 5.83 -0.45 3.76
CA MET A 83 6.34 -1.27 4.84
C MET A 83 6.63 -0.44 6.09
N MET A 84 6.09 -0.83 7.25
CA MET A 84 6.47 -0.22 8.52
C MET A 84 7.88 -0.67 8.94
N ASP A 85 8.15 -1.95 8.73
CA ASP A 85 9.44 -2.58 8.99
C ASP A 85 9.77 -3.64 7.92
N ASN A 86 10.57 -4.66 8.24
CA ASN A 86 10.91 -5.74 7.30
C ASN A 86 9.87 -6.87 7.27
N ILE A 87 8.91 -6.86 8.18
CA ILE A 87 7.93 -7.92 8.41
C ILE A 87 6.57 -7.50 7.89
N GLU A 88 6.08 -6.33 8.29
CA GLU A 88 4.70 -5.93 8.04
C GLU A 88 4.53 -4.56 7.38
N GLY A 89 3.37 -4.40 6.74
CA GLY A 89 2.97 -3.19 6.06
C GLY A 89 1.69 -3.38 5.27
N TYR A 90 1.56 -2.64 4.18
CA TYR A 90 0.41 -2.67 3.29
C TYR A 90 0.82 -2.84 1.83
N ALA A 91 0.15 -3.71 1.10
CA ALA A 91 0.33 -3.92 -0.33
C ALA A 91 -0.77 -3.22 -1.12
N LEU A 92 -0.37 -2.31 -2.01
CA LEU A 92 -1.22 -1.63 -2.98
C LEU A 92 -1.10 -2.30 -4.34
N TYR A 93 -2.25 -2.76 -4.88
CA TYR A 93 -2.32 -3.43 -6.17
C TYR A 93 -3.71 -3.34 -6.79
N MET A 94 -3.80 -3.68 -8.07
CA MET A 94 -5.09 -3.84 -8.77
C MET A 94 -5.61 -5.25 -8.51
N ASP A 95 -6.80 -5.37 -7.92
CA ASP A 95 -7.45 -6.65 -7.74
C ASP A 95 -7.89 -7.22 -9.11
N PRO A 96 -7.45 -8.43 -9.50
CA PRO A 96 -7.70 -8.95 -10.84
C PRO A 96 -9.15 -9.39 -11.06
N THR A 97 -9.93 -9.59 -10.00
CA THR A 97 -11.32 -10.06 -10.07
C THR A 97 -12.27 -8.87 -10.27
N THR A 98 -12.00 -7.77 -9.57
CA THR A 98 -12.86 -6.58 -9.54
C THR A 98 -12.33 -5.45 -10.41
N ASN A 99 -11.07 -5.51 -10.84
CA ASN A 99 -10.35 -4.46 -11.57
C ASN A 99 -10.39 -3.11 -10.83
N LYS A 100 -10.23 -3.16 -9.50
CA LYS A 100 -10.19 -1.99 -8.62
C LYS A 100 -8.89 -1.94 -7.86
N MET A 101 -8.42 -0.73 -7.56
CA MET A 101 -7.28 -0.54 -6.67
C MET A 101 -7.68 -0.92 -5.24
N VAL A 102 -6.81 -1.74 -4.64
CA VAL A 102 -6.98 -2.22 -3.27
C VAL A 102 -5.68 -2.09 -2.49
N LEU A 103 -5.82 -1.86 -1.20
CA LEU A 103 -4.75 -1.87 -0.21
C LEU A 103 -5.05 -3.00 0.78
N SER A 104 -4.15 -3.98 0.91
CA SER A 104 -4.30 -5.07 1.88
C SER A 104 -3.14 -5.07 2.86
N TRP A 105 -3.35 -5.52 4.09
CA TRP A 105 -2.22 -5.76 4.98
C TRP A 105 -1.32 -6.85 4.39
N TYR A 106 -0.01 -6.66 4.56
CA TYR A 106 1.03 -7.58 4.10
C TYR A 106 1.90 -7.96 5.29
N ASN A 107 2.17 -9.26 5.42
CA ASN A 107 3.09 -9.81 6.39
C ASN A 107 3.96 -10.87 5.74
N SER A 108 5.28 -10.69 5.77
CA SER A 108 6.25 -11.56 5.08
C SER A 108 6.40 -12.95 5.72
N LEU A 109 5.93 -13.12 6.96
CA LEU A 109 5.99 -14.39 7.69
C LEU A 109 4.79 -15.29 7.41
N LEU A 110 3.74 -14.78 6.77
CA LEU A 110 2.56 -15.56 6.42
C LEU A 110 2.78 -16.34 5.12
N ASN A 111 2.55 -17.66 5.19
CA ASN A 111 2.54 -18.52 4.00
C ASN A 111 1.15 -18.61 3.36
N GLU A 112 0.10 -18.35 4.13
CA GLU A 112 -1.30 -18.41 3.70
C GLU A 112 -2.05 -17.16 4.22
N PRO A 113 -3.07 -16.68 3.49
CA PRO A 113 -3.90 -15.58 3.94
C PRO A 113 -4.68 -15.97 5.19
N LEU A 114 -4.78 -15.03 6.14
CA LEU A 114 -5.62 -15.19 7.32
C LEU A 114 -7.06 -14.78 7.01
N ASN A 115 -7.99 -15.22 7.87
CA ASN A 115 -9.31 -14.61 7.90
C ASN A 115 -9.23 -13.19 8.47
N GLU A 116 -10.27 -12.38 8.24
CA GLU A 116 -10.25 -10.96 8.61
C GLU A 116 -10.10 -10.71 10.11
N GLU A 117 -10.68 -11.55 10.96
CA GLU A 117 -10.61 -11.42 12.43
C GLU A 117 -9.19 -11.67 12.93
N SER A 118 -8.61 -12.81 12.55
CA SER A 118 -7.22 -13.15 12.90
C SER A 118 -6.22 -12.15 12.34
N GLU A 119 -6.50 -11.60 11.15
CA GLU A 119 -5.65 -10.55 10.58
C GLU A 119 -5.66 -9.30 11.46
N ARG A 120 -6.84 -8.80 11.87
CA ARG A 120 -6.95 -7.61 12.73
C ARG A 120 -6.23 -7.78 14.06
N ASP A 121 -6.28 -8.98 14.64
CA ASP A 121 -5.60 -9.27 15.91
C ASP A 121 -4.07 -9.34 15.77
N MET A 122 -3.55 -9.57 14.56
CA MET A 122 -2.12 -9.70 14.28
C MET A 122 -1.46 -8.42 13.76
N ILE A 123 -2.22 -7.45 13.26
CA ILE A 123 -1.66 -6.18 12.77
C ILE A 123 -1.05 -5.42 13.96
N THR A 124 0.26 -5.14 13.89
CA THR A 124 0.97 -4.36 14.92
C THR A 124 1.34 -2.95 14.47
N CYS A 125 1.34 -2.68 13.17
CA CYS A 125 1.79 -1.40 12.62
C CYS A 125 0.74 -0.29 12.78
N TYR A 126 -0.44 -0.48 12.19
CA TYR A 126 -1.56 0.46 12.24
C TYR A 126 -2.79 -0.20 11.63
N VAL A 127 -3.98 -0.01 12.20
CA VAL A 127 -5.25 -0.49 11.63
C VAL A 127 -6.07 0.71 11.12
N PRO A 128 -6.18 0.92 9.80
CA PRO A 128 -6.89 2.06 9.24
C PRO A 128 -8.40 2.00 9.50
N LYS A 129 -8.98 3.17 9.77
CA LYS A 129 -10.42 3.31 9.96
C LYS A 129 -11.09 3.45 8.60
N LYS A 130 -11.63 2.33 8.10
CA LYS A 130 -12.47 2.30 6.90
C LYS A 130 -13.59 3.33 7.02
N SER A 131 -13.48 4.40 6.27
CA SER A 131 -14.46 5.48 6.22
C SER A 131 -14.86 5.63 4.78
N LYS A 132 -16.16 5.52 4.46
CA LYS A 132 -16.62 5.87 3.11
C LYS A 132 -16.27 7.33 2.88
N VAL A 133 -15.26 7.60 2.05
CA VAL A 133 -14.87 8.95 1.68
C VAL A 133 -16.07 9.56 0.95
N LYS A 134 -16.80 10.44 1.63
CA LYS A 134 -17.84 11.23 0.97
C LYS A 134 -17.11 12.21 0.06
N THR A 135 -17.09 11.92 -1.24
CA THR A 135 -16.73 12.91 -2.25
C THR A 135 -17.66 14.12 -2.06
N ILE A 136 -17.14 15.21 -1.48
CA ILE A 136 -17.84 16.50 -1.48
C ILE A 136 -17.65 17.05 -2.89
N ILE A 137 -18.70 16.96 -3.71
CA ILE A 137 -18.75 17.64 -5.00
C ILE A 137 -19.09 19.10 -4.68
N TYR A 138 -18.18 20.03 -4.97
CA TYR A 138 -18.42 21.47 -4.94
C TYR A 138 -19.19 21.93 -6.18
#